data_AF-A0A0R3MZL4-F1
#
_entry.id   AF-A0A0R3MZL4-F1
#
_cell.length_a   1.000
_cell.length_b   1.000
_cell.length_c   1.000
_cell.angle_alpha   90.00
_cell.angle_beta   90.00
_cell.angle_gamma   90.00
#
_symmetry.space_group_name_H-M   'P 1'
#
loop_
_entity.id
_entity.type
_entity.pdbx_description
1 polymer ?
#
loop_
_entity_poly.entity_id
_entity_poly.type
_entity_poly.pdbx_seq_one_letter_code
_entity_poly.pdbx_strand_id
1 'polypeptide(L)' 'MQITNETSTWLLQAKDILDEARRLKPGPERKELRQTAKALREIAKLEAASESAPERDWRPKT' A
#
# COMPACT_ATOMS: atom_id res chain seq x y z
N MET A 1 -1.67 3.42 17.49
CA MET A 1 -1.30 4.45 16.50
C MET A 1 -2.38 4.39 15.41
N GLN A 2 -3.26 5.39 15.31
CA GLN A 2 -4.20 5.45 14.19
C GLN A 2 -3.36 5.78 12.96
N ILE A 3 -3.08 4.77 12.14
CA ILE A 3 -2.52 4.95 10.80
C ILE A 3 -3.62 5.68 10.06
N THR A 4 -3.55 7.01 10.06
CA THR A 4 -4.50 7.84 9.34
C THR A 4 -4.48 7.34 7.91
N ASN A 5 -5.65 6.91 7.42
CA ASN A 5 -5.88 6.35 6.08
C ASN A 5 -5.43 7.28 4.93
N GLU A 6 -4.77 8.40 5.24
CA GLU A 6 -4.34 9.46 4.35
C GLU A 6 -2.86 9.41 3.94
N THR A 7 -1.95 8.61 4.53
CA THR A 7 -0.50 8.83 4.22
C THR A 7 0.42 7.60 4.22
N SER A 8 0.01 6.41 3.76
CA SER A 8 1.02 5.43 3.32
C SER A 8 1.52 5.85 1.93
N THR A 9 2.81 6.16 1.79
CA THR A 9 3.45 6.56 0.51
C THR A 9 3.08 5.62 -0.63
N TRP A 10 3.00 4.31 -0.34
CA TRP A 10 2.59 3.30 -1.30
C TRP A 10 1.14 3.43 -1.79
N LEU A 11 0.19 3.84 -0.94
CA LEU A 11 -1.21 4.07 -1.36
C LEU A 11 -1.33 5.28 -2.27
N LEU A 12 -0.54 6.34 -2.01
CA LEU A 12 -0.49 7.51 -2.86
C LEU A 12 0.04 7.15 -4.25
N GLN A 13 1.18 6.46 -4.30
CA GLN A 13 1.76 5.97 -5.56
C GLN A 13 0.82 5.02 -6.31
N ALA A 14 0.14 4.11 -5.60
CA ALA A 14 -0.83 3.20 -6.21
C ALA A 14 -1.99 3.94 -6.88
N LYS A 15 -2.44 5.06 -6.29
CA LYS A 15 -3.51 5.90 -6.84
C LYS A 15 -3.05 6.58 -8.12
N ASP A 16 -1.88 7.20 -8.11
CA ASP A 16 -1.34 7.90 -9.29
C ASP A 16 -1.16 6.95 -10.48
N ILE A 17 -0.64 5.74 -10.23
CA ILE A 17 -0.49 4.70 -11.26
C ILE A 17 -1.85 4.23 -11.79
N LEU A 18 -2.88 4.12 -10.94
CA LEU A 18 -4.23 3.79 -11.41
C LEU A 18 -4.82 4.90 -12.27
N ASP A 19 -4.54 6.16 -11.95
CA ASP A 19 -5.00 7.30 -12.73
C ASP A 19 -4.29 7.37 -14.09
N GLU A 20 -3.00 7.04 -14.15
CA GLU A 20 -2.28 6.86 -15.42
C GLU A 20 -2.85 5.69 -16.24
N ALA A 21 -3.08 4.53 -15.60
CA ALA A 21 -3.68 3.37 -16.25
C ALA A 21 -5.11 3.62 -16.78
N ARG A 22 -5.84 4.58 -16.21
CA ARG A 22 -7.17 4.99 -16.69
C ARG A 22 -7.09 5.83 -17.96
N ARG A 23 -5.99 6.57 -18.14
CA ARG A 23 -5.74 7.39 -19.33
C ARG A 23 -5.29 6.55 -20.52
N LEU A 24 -4.69 5.38 -20.28
CA LEU A 24 -4.29 4.46 -21.33
C LEU A 24 -5.46 3.66 -21.91
N LYS A 25 -5.36 3.38 -23.21
CA LYS A 25 -6.25 2.44 -23.89
C LYS A 25 -6.08 1.03 -23.29
N PRO A 26 -7.11 0.16 -23.37
CA PRO A 26 -6.97 -1.24 -23.02
C PRO A 26 -5.80 -1.88 -23.77
N GLY A 27 -4.81 -2.39 -23.03
CA GLY A 27 -3.58 -2.93 -23.60
C GLY A 27 -2.67 -3.53 -22.52
N PRO A 28 -1.55 -4.14 -22.92
CA PRO A 28 -0.57 -4.73 -22.00
C PRO A 28 -0.03 -3.70 -21.00
N GLU A 29 0.30 -2.49 -21.45
CA GLU A 29 0.78 -1.39 -20.62
C GLU A 29 -0.22 -1.04 -19.50
N ARG A 30 -1.51 -0.95 -19.81
CA ARG A 30 -2.57 -0.73 -18.82
C ARG A 30 -2.67 -1.88 -17.81
N LYS A 31 -2.45 -3.12 -18.24
CA LYS A 31 -2.47 -4.30 -17.37
C LYS A 31 -1.29 -4.28 -16.40
N GLU A 32 -0.11 -3.91 -16.90
CA GLU A 32 1.10 -3.77 -16.09
C GLU A 32 0.93 -2.68 -15.03
N LEU A 33 0.46 -1.48 -15.39
CA LEU A 33 0.20 -0.42 -14.40
C LEU A 33 -0.82 -0.85 -13.34
N ARG A 34 -1.87 -1.57 -13.74
CA ARG A 34 -2.84 -2.13 -12.78
C ARG A 34 -2.22 -3.17 -11.85
N GLN A 35 -1.32 -4.01 -12.34
CA GLN A 35 -0.59 -4.99 -11.52
C GLN A 35 0.35 -4.29 -10.54
N THR A 36 1.09 -3.27 -11.00
CA THR A 36 1.96 -2.46 -10.14
C THR A 36 1.16 -1.77 -9.03
N ALA A 37 0.05 -1.10 -9.36
CA ALA A 37 -0.81 -0.49 -8.35
C ALA A 37 -1.37 -1.49 -7.33
N LYS A 38 -1.66 -2.73 -7.76
CA LYS A 38 -2.08 -3.81 -6.87
C LYS A 38 -0.95 -4.22 -5.92
N ALA A 39 0.27 -4.38 -6.42
CA ALA A 39 1.43 -4.71 -5.60
C ALA A 39 1.68 -3.63 -4.52
N LEU A 40 1.60 -2.35 -4.88
CA LEU A 40 1.77 -1.24 -3.93
C LEU A 40 0.68 -1.22 -2.84
N ARG A 41 -0.57 -1.59 -3.18
CA ARG A 41 -1.63 -1.75 -2.19
C ARG A 41 -1.37 -2.91 -1.23
N GLU A 42 -0.83 -4.02 -1.71
CA GLU A 42 -0.45 -5.13 -0.83
C GLU A 42 0.70 -4.74 0.09
N ILE A 43 1.71 -4.00 -0.40
CA ILE A 43 2.79 -3.47 0.44
C ILE A 43 2.22 -2.57 1.54
N ALA A 44 1.36 -1.61 1.18
CA ALA A 44 0.72 -0.74 2.15
C ALA A 44 -0.08 -1.52 3.21
N LYS A 45 -0.76 -2.59 2.79
CA LYS A 45 -1.52 -3.45 3.69
C LYS A 45 -0.60 -4.21 4.66
N LEU A 46 0.55 -4.68 4.17
CA LEU A 46 1.55 -5.35 5.00
C LEU A 46 2.22 -4.39 5.98
N GLU A 47 2.53 -3.16 5.56
CA GLU A 47 3.03 -2.11 6.45
C GLU A 47 2.00 -1.78 7.53
N ALA A 48 0.73 -1.57 7.14
CA ALA A 48 -0.34 -1.31 8.10
C ALA A 48 -0.53 -2.49 9.08
N ALA A 49 -0.44 -3.72 8.58
CA ALA A 49 -0.51 -4.92 9.42
C ALA A 49 0.69 -5.00 10.39
N SER A 50 1.91 -4.66 9.93
CA SER A 50 3.12 -4.63 10.74
C SER A 50 3.08 -3.54 11.83
N GLU A 51 2.60 -2.34 11.51
CA GLU A 51 2.40 -1.25 12.49
C GLU A 51 1.24 -1.54 13.46
N SER A 52 0.23 -2.29 13.01
CA SER A 52 -0.90 -2.70 13.84
C SER A 52 -0.60 -3.91 14.73
N ALA A 53 0.46 -4.66 14.45
CA ALA A 53 0.91 -5.72 15.33
C ALA A 53 1.32 -5.06 16.65
N PRO A 54 0.65 -5.37 17.78
CA PRO A 54 1.04 -4.79 19.05
C PRO A 54 2.48 -5.20 19.27
N GLU A 55 3.35 -4.20 19.40
CA GLU A 55 4.71 -4.32 19.90
C GLU A 55 4.65 -5.31 21.06
N ARG A 56 5.09 -6.53 20.79
CA ARG A 56 4.77 -7.71 21.58
C ARG A 56 5.63 -7.66 22.83
N ASP A 57 5.22 -6.83 23.77
CA ASP A 57 5.52 -6.88 25.20
C ASP A 57 6.92 -7.43 25.54
N TRP A 58 7.97 -6.73 25.10
CA TRP A 58 9.35 -7.02 25.56
C TRP A 58 9.66 -6.26 26.85
N ARG A 59 8.69 -6.14 27.77
CA ARG A 59 9.01 -5.70 29.13
C ARG A 59 9.68 -6.86 29.87
N PRO A 60 10.95 -6.73 30.30
CA PRO A 60 11.54 -7.73 31.17
C PRO A 60 10.82 -7.63 32.51
N LYS A 61 10.10 -8.68 32.86
CA LYS A 61 9.46 -8.80 34.17
C LYS A 61 10.58 -8.88 35.20
N THR A 62 10.65 -7.86 36.03
CA THR A 62 11.61 -7.69 37.13
C THR A 62 11.37 -8.72 38.22
#